data_AF-A0A1V1SQG0-F1
#
_entry.id   AF-A0A1V1SQG0-F1
#
_cell.length_a   1.000
_cell.length_b   1.000
_cell.length_c   1.000
_cell.angle_alpha   90.00
_cell.angle_beta   90.00
_cell.angle_gamma   90.00
#
_symmetry.space_group_name_H-M   'P 1'
#
loop_
_entity.id
_entity.type
_entity.pdbx_description
1 polymer ?
#
loop_
_entity_poly.entity_id
_entity_poly.type
_entity_poly.pdbx_seq_one_letter_code
_entity_poly.pdbx_strand_id
1 'polypeptide(L)'
;MLLLAGPATSMSLPTQQAADYSMGFIGCSMSENVAQGYAAIGAKRMWGPYGTGGLVVQSWTDSNSAAWQKFDQQAAKYGKPSAVWVQICIFANPGATYAEVKQLIANARSHSAPNATIYLTGQPQYDAGQYCFLAGQGGAELTDRLAQQAANDTTQNVLYPGTFILHTAEVQDGCHANAAGQQSLGKQAVAFWG
;
A
#
# COMPACT_ATOMS: atom_id res chain seq x y z
N MET A 1 -51.54 -29.62 -8.82
CA MET A 1 -50.52 -28.55 -8.98
C MET A 1 -49.29 -28.99 -8.20
N LEU A 2 -48.23 -29.40 -8.89
CA LEU A 2 -46.95 -29.80 -8.30
C LEU A 2 -46.06 -28.56 -8.18
N LEU A 3 -45.74 -28.13 -6.96
CA LEU A 3 -44.78 -27.05 -6.71
C LEU A 3 -43.36 -27.63 -6.68
N LEU A 4 -42.56 -27.28 -7.69
CA LEU A 4 -41.12 -27.55 -7.73
C LEU A 4 -40.40 -26.51 -6.84
N ALA A 5 -39.78 -26.97 -5.75
CA ALA A 5 -38.86 -26.16 -4.97
C ALA A 5 -37.49 -26.13 -5.69
N GLY A 6 -37.07 -24.95 -6.13
CA GLY A 6 -35.73 -24.73 -6.68
C GLY A 6 -34.65 -24.76 -5.58
N PRO A 7 -33.40 -25.11 -5.92
CA PRO A 7 -32.32 -25.19 -4.93
C PRO A 7 -31.96 -23.77 -4.46
N ALA A 8 -31.93 -23.60 -3.14
CA ALA A 8 -31.39 -22.40 -2.52
C ALA A 8 -29.87 -22.35 -2.75
N THR A 9 -29.41 -21.35 -3.50
CA THR A 9 -27.99 -21.00 -3.59
C THR A 9 -27.54 -20.45 -2.24
N SER A 10 -26.81 -21.27 -1.48
CA SER A 10 -26.13 -20.87 -0.27
C SER A 10 -24.99 -19.91 -0.61
N MET A 11 -25.25 -18.60 -0.45
CA MET A 11 -24.20 -17.58 -0.40
C MET A 11 -23.33 -17.86 0.84
N SER A 12 -22.17 -18.47 0.62
CA SER A 12 -21.17 -18.62 1.69
C SER A 12 -20.61 -17.23 1.98
N LEU A 13 -20.83 -16.74 3.21
CA LEU A 13 -20.11 -15.59 3.72
C LEU A 13 -18.60 -15.88 3.61
N PRO A 14 -17.77 -14.91 3.19
CA PRO A 14 -16.32 -15.08 3.25
C PRO A 14 -15.97 -15.49 4.68
N THR A 15 -15.19 -16.56 4.83
CA THR A 15 -14.74 -16.98 6.16
C THR A 15 -13.96 -15.82 6.80
N GLN A 16 -13.99 -15.66 8.13
CA GLN A 16 -13.22 -14.64 8.84
C GLN A 16 -11.73 -14.64 8.42
N GLN A 17 -11.20 -15.82 8.08
CA GLN A 17 -9.85 -16.03 7.56
C GLN A 17 -9.63 -15.48 6.14
N ALA A 18 -10.67 -15.35 5.32
CA ALA A 18 -10.60 -14.70 4.01
C ALA A 18 -10.63 -13.16 4.11
N ALA A 19 -11.06 -12.59 5.24
CA ALA A 19 -11.03 -11.15 5.49
C ALA A 19 -9.69 -10.70 6.08
N ASP A 20 -9.11 -11.49 6.99
CA ASP A 20 -7.74 -11.33 7.47
C ASP A 20 -6.76 -11.53 6.29
N TYR A 21 -5.75 -10.67 6.21
CA TYR A 21 -4.70 -10.70 5.18
C TYR A 21 -5.22 -10.64 3.73
N SER A 22 -6.42 -10.10 3.54
CA SER A 22 -7.03 -9.87 2.22
C SER A 22 -6.38 -8.72 1.45
N MET A 23 -5.55 -7.91 2.10
CA MET A 23 -4.90 -6.75 1.53
C MET A 23 -3.38 -6.88 1.49
N GLY A 24 -2.81 -6.86 0.29
CA GLY A 24 -1.37 -6.78 0.10
C GLY A 24 -0.87 -5.34 0.14
N PHE A 25 0.45 -5.16 0.18
CA PHE A 25 1.03 -3.85 -0.06
C PHE A 25 2.32 -3.95 -0.86
N ILE A 26 2.70 -2.87 -1.53
CA ILE A 26 4.01 -2.66 -2.13
C ILE A 26 4.53 -1.27 -1.74
N GLY A 27 5.85 -1.10 -1.76
CA GLY A 27 6.48 0.18 -1.45
C GLY A 27 7.91 -0.01 -0.98
N CYS A 28 8.29 0.67 0.10
CA CYS A 28 9.65 0.80 0.62
C CYS A 28 9.71 0.62 2.15
N SER A 29 10.82 1.00 2.77
CA SER A 29 11.08 0.96 4.22
C SER A 29 10.08 1.80 5.02
N MET A 30 9.58 2.91 4.46
CA MET A 30 8.49 3.67 5.07
C MET A 30 7.17 2.89 5.06
N SER A 31 6.92 2.08 4.03
CA SER A 31 5.75 1.20 3.99
C SER A 31 5.86 0.08 5.03
N GLU A 32 7.08 -0.43 5.24
CA GLU A 32 7.36 -1.37 6.32
C GLU A 32 7.05 -0.77 7.70
N ASN A 33 7.34 0.51 7.94
CA ASN A 33 6.97 1.18 9.19
C ASN A 33 5.45 1.23 9.38
N VAL A 34 4.69 1.52 8.32
CA VAL A 34 3.21 1.48 8.37
C VAL A 34 2.72 0.06 8.66
N ALA A 35 3.25 -0.95 7.96
CA ALA A 35 2.84 -2.34 8.13
C ALA A 35 3.19 -2.89 9.54
N GLN A 36 4.37 -2.53 10.07
CA GLN A 36 4.78 -2.84 11.43
C GLN A 36 3.81 -2.22 12.45
N GLY A 37 3.51 -0.94 12.29
CA GLY A 37 2.54 -0.22 13.12
C GLY A 37 1.15 -0.82 13.09
N TYR A 38 0.65 -1.08 11.89
CA TYR A 38 -0.68 -1.67 11.63
C TYR A 38 -0.83 -3.04 12.29
N ALA A 39 0.19 -3.90 12.16
CA ALA A 39 0.21 -5.19 12.84
C ALA A 39 0.31 -5.06 14.36
N ALA A 40 1.13 -4.13 14.87
CA ALA A 40 1.34 -3.92 16.31
C ALA A 40 0.08 -3.46 17.04
N ILE A 41 -0.83 -2.75 16.36
CA ILE A 41 -2.14 -2.38 16.92
C ILE A 41 -3.20 -3.48 16.78
N GLY A 42 -2.83 -4.65 16.25
CA GLY A 42 -3.69 -5.83 16.15
C GLY A 42 -4.60 -5.86 14.92
N ALA A 43 -4.42 -4.93 13.97
CA ALA A 43 -5.20 -4.92 12.73
C ALA A 43 -4.68 -6.01 11.76
N LYS A 44 -5.60 -6.70 11.09
CA LYS A 44 -5.28 -7.95 10.37
C LYS A 44 -5.61 -7.93 8.88
N ARG A 45 -6.31 -6.91 8.36
CA ARG A 45 -6.71 -6.88 6.94
C ARG A 45 -5.49 -6.86 6.00
N MET A 46 -4.49 -6.04 6.32
CA MET A 46 -3.27 -5.90 5.55
C MET A 46 -2.18 -6.89 5.96
N TRP A 47 -1.36 -7.34 5.01
CA TRP A 47 -0.17 -8.15 5.28
C TRP A 47 0.79 -7.46 6.24
N GLY A 48 1.47 -8.27 7.05
CA GLY A 48 2.59 -7.80 7.86
C GLY A 48 3.83 -7.47 7.02
N PRO A 49 4.86 -6.89 7.65
CA PRO A 49 6.12 -6.53 7.01
C PRO A 49 6.80 -7.75 6.35
N TYR A 50 7.38 -7.58 5.16
CA TYR A 50 7.99 -8.68 4.40
C TYR A 50 9.31 -8.34 3.69
N GLY A 51 9.90 -7.18 3.99
CA GLY A 51 11.23 -6.78 3.55
C GLY A 51 11.24 -6.11 2.18
N THR A 52 10.51 -5.00 2.04
CA THR A 52 10.50 -4.11 0.88
C THR A 52 11.61 -3.06 0.95
N GLY A 53 12.08 -2.63 2.12
CA GLY A 53 13.35 -1.87 2.28
C GLY A 53 13.57 -0.72 1.28
N GLY A 54 14.71 -0.69 0.59
CA GLY A 54 15.04 0.37 -0.37
C GLY A 54 14.34 0.30 -1.74
N LEU A 55 13.27 -0.50 -1.89
CA LEU A 55 12.55 -0.61 -3.16
C LEU A 55 11.76 0.67 -3.44
N VAL A 56 11.93 1.25 -4.61
CA VAL A 56 11.26 2.48 -5.06
C VAL A 56 10.42 2.19 -6.29
N VAL A 57 9.68 3.17 -6.83
CA VAL A 57 8.84 3.01 -8.03
C VAL A 57 9.53 2.20 -9.13
N GLN A 58 10.80 2.49 -9.44
CA GLN A 58 11.56 1.78 -10.49
C GLN A 58 11.83 0.31 -10.17
N SER A 59 11.81 -0.09 -8.91
CA SER A 59 11.91 -1.50 -8.52
C SER A 59 10.68 -2.31 -8.89
N TRP A 60 9.55 -1.66 -9.12
CA TRP A 60 8.24 -2.27 -9.30
C TRP A 60 7.65 -2.10 -10.72
N THR A 61 8.32 -1.34 -11.61
CA THR A 61 7.83 -1.09 -12.98
C THR A 61 8.02 -2.27 -13.93
N ASP A 62 8.99 -3.15 -13.67
CA ASP A 62 9.06 -4.47 -14.31
C ASP A 62 8.24 -5.47 -13.51
N SER A 63 7.18 -6.02 -14.11
CA SER A 63 6.27 -7.00 -13.49
C SER A 63 6.97 -8.33 -13.13
N ASN A 64 8.18 -8.60 -13.64
CA ASN A 64 8.94 -9.82 -13.32
C ASN A 64 10.10 -9.55 -12.35
N SER A 65 10.21 -8.34 -11.82
CA SER A 65 11.29 -7.93 -10.92
C SER A 65 11.35 -8.76 -9.63
N ALA A 66 12.52 -8.74 -8.99
CA ALA A 66 12.69 -9.35 -7.66
C ALA A 66 11.75 -8.73 -6.60
N ALA A 67 11.27 -7.50 -6.80
CA ALA A 67 10.28 -6.86 -5.95
C ALA A 67 8.93 -7.59 -6.04
N TRP A 68 8.43 -7.85 -7.25
CA TRP A 68 7.20 -8.62 -7.44
C TRP A 68 7.33 -10.07 -6.99
N GLN A 69 8.50 -10.69 -7.15
CA GLN A 69 8.73 -12.03 -6.60
C GLN A 69 8.54 -12.08 -5.07
N LYS A 70 8.95 -11.04 -4.33
CA LYS A 70 8.68 -10.93 -2.89
C LYS A 70 7.18 -10.80 -2.58
N PHE A 71 6.48 -9.99 -3.37
CA PHE A 71 5.03 -9.85 -3.26
C PHE A 71 4.31 -11.19 -3.52
N ASP A 72 4.70 -11.89 -4.58
CA ASP A 72 4.12 -13.18 -4.96
C ASP A 72 4.38 -14.27 -3.91
N GLN A 73 5.51 -14.21 -3.19
CA GLN A 73 5.74 -15.08 -2.03
C GLN A 73 4.73 -14.83 -0.90
N GLN A 74 4.34 -13.58 -0.66
CA GLN A 74 3.27 -13.28 0.30
C GLN A 74 1.91 -13.71 -0.23
N ALA A 75 1.64 -13.51 -1.53
CA ALA A 75 0.42 -13.98 -2.17
C ALA A 75 0.28 -15.52 -2.12
N ALA A 76 1.40 -16.26 -2.22
CA ALA A 76 1.41 -17.71 -2.05
C ALA A 76 1.10 -18.14 -0.60
N LYS A 77 1.43 -17.29 0.38
CA LYS A 77 1.19 -17.54 1.82
C LYS A 77 -0.23 -17.17 2.25
N TYR A 78 -0.73 -16.02 1.81
CA TYR A 78 -2.01 -15.44 2.28
C TYR A 78 -3.14 -15.53 1.25
N GLY A 79 -2.83 -15.92 0.01
CA GLY A 79 -3.73 -15.82 -1.14
C GLY A 79 -3.51 -14.54 -1.94
N LYS A 80 -3.95 -14.54 -3.21
CA LYS A 80 -3.95 -13.32 -4.03
C LYS A 80 -4.85 -12.27 -3.38
N PRO A 81 -4.37 -11.05 -3.13
CA PRO A 81 -5.12 -10.10 -2.34
C PRO A 81 -6.27 -9.49 -3.14
N SER A 82 -7.40 -9.26 -2.48
CA SER A 82 -8.55 -8.53 -3.03
C SER A 82 -8.41 -7.01 -2.87
N ALA A 83 -7.40 -6.55 -2.15
CA ALA A 83 -7.00 -5.14 -2.11
C ALA A 83 -5.48 -4.99 -2.09
N VAL A 84 -4.94 -3.93 -2.66
CA VAL A 84 -3.50 -3.61 -2.55
C VAL A 84 -3.33 -2.16 -2.15
N TRP A 85 -2.51 -1.92 -1.14
CA TRP A 85 -1.96 -0.59 -0.89
C TRP A 85 -0.63 -0.42 -1.62
N VAL A 86 -0.57 0.59 -2.47
CA VAL A 86 0.64 1.01 -3.17
C VAL A 86 1.13 2.30 -2.51
N GLN A 87 2.31 2.25 -1.89
CA GLN A 87 3.01 3.47 -1.53
C GLN A 87 3.98 3.85 -2.65
N ILE A 88 3.79 5.04 -3.23
CA ILE A 88 4.73 5.60 -4.20
C ILE A 88 5.98 6.04 -3.43
N CYS A 89 7.05 5.23 -3.48
CA CYS A 89 8.33 5.54 -2.85
C CYS A 89 9.39 5.94 -3.88
N ILE A 90 10.19 6.95 -3.57
CA ILE A 90 11.27 7.45 -4.42
C ILE A 90 12.56 7.69 -3.64
N PHE A 91 13.67 7.76 -4.39
CA PHE A 91 14.84 8.51 -4.00
C PHE A 91 14.87 9.86 -4.74
N ALA A 92 15.61 10.83 -4.21
CA ALA A 92 15.69 12.21 -4.74
C ALA A 92 16.03 12.25 -6.23
N ASN A 93 16.88 11.33 -6.69
CA ASN A 93 17.19 11.14 -8.09
C ASN A 93 16.99 9.65 -8.44
N PRO A 94 16.15 9.31 -9.44
CA PRO A 94 15.50 10.20 -10.40
C PRO A 94 14.11 10.76 -9.96
N GLY A 95 13.63 10.42 -8.76
CA GLY A 95 12.24 10.67 -8.39
C GLY A 95 11.27 9.67 -9.04
N ALA A 96 10.08 10.13 -9.41
CA ALA A 96 9.10 9.33 -10.14
C ALA A 96 8.30 10.19 -11.12
N THR A 97 7.85 9.54 -12.19
CA THR A 97 6.95 10.08 -13.20
C THR A 97 5.56 9.47 -13.08
N TYR A 98 4.56 10.16 -13.62
CA TYR A 98 3.20 9.61 -13.67
C TYR A 98 3.11 8.36 -14.58
N ALA A 99 3.94 8.26 -15.61
CA ALA A 99 3.99 7.07 -16.46
C ALA A 99 4.42 5.82 -15.68
N GLU A 100 5.43 5.94 -14.82
CA GLU A 100 5.87 4.85 -13.95
C GLU A 100 4.80 4.50 -12.91
N VAL A 101 4.07 5.49 -12.37
CA VAL A 101 2.96 5.24 -11.45
C VAL A 101 1.83 4.47 -12.12
N LYS A 102 1.49 4.77 -13.38
CA LYS A 102 0.52 3.96 -14.14
C LYS A 102 1.00 2.53 -14.33
N GLN A 103 2.27 2.33 -14.65
CA GLN A 103 2.85 0.99 -14.79
C GLN A 103 2.82 0.23 -13.45
N LEU A 104 3.13 0.92 -12.35
CA LEU A 104 3.07 0.40 -11.00
C LEU A 104 1.66 -0.11 -10.64
N ILE A 105 0.63 0.69 -10.94
CA ILE A 105 -0.78 0.33 -10.73
C ILE A 105 -1.15 -0.87 -11.61
N ALA A 106 -0.75 -0.88 -12.89
CA ALA A 106 -1.03 -1.98 -13.80
C ALA A 106 -0.40 -3.30 -13.32
N ASN A 107 0.84 -3.26 -12.84
CA ASN A 107 1.51 -4.43 -12.27
C ASN A 107 0.85 -4.86 -10.96
N ALA A 108 0.47 -3.93 -10.07
CA ALA A 108 -0.29 -4.28 -8.87
C ALA A 108 -1.59 -5.03 -9.19
N ARG A 109 -2.28 -4.68 -10.28
CA ARG A 109 -3.45 -5.44 -10.75
C ARG A 109 -3.11 -6.84 -11.22
N SER A 110 -2.06 -7.01 -12.03
CA SER A 110 -1.69 -8.32 -12.59
C SER A 110 -1.30 -9.34 -11.51
N HIS A 111 -0.69 -8.86 -10.42
CA HIS A 111 -0.29 -9.69 -9.28
C HIS A 111 -1.40 -9.95 -8.25
N SER A 112 -2.57 -9.31 -8.40
CA SER A 112 -3.67 -9.38 -7.43
C SER A 112 -4.82 -10.27 -7.89
N ALA A 113 -5.83 -10.43 -7.01
CA ALA A 113 -7.08 -11.07 -7.41
C ALA A 113 -7.81 -10.22 -8.48
N PRO A 114 -8.66 -10.83 -9.33
CA PRO A 114 -9.50 -10.08 -10.24
C PRO A 114 -10.32 -9.02 -9.50
N ASN A 115 -10.42 -7.82 -10.07
CA ASN A 115 -11.14 -6.68 -9.50
C ASN A 115 -10.61 -6.19 -8.14
N ALA A 116 -9.35 -6.46 -7.81
CA ALA A 116 -8.75 -5.97 -6.57
C ALA A 116 -8.83 -4.43 -6.47
N THR A 117 -9.21 -3.94 -5.29
CA THR A 117 -9.18 -2.51 -4.98
C THR A 117 -7.74 -2.04 -4.80
N ILE A 118 -7.34 -0.97 -5.47
CA ILE A 118 -6.00 -0.39 -5.29
C ILE A 118 -6.13 0.92 -4.53
N TYR A 119 -5.51 0.97 -3.35
CA TYR A 119 -5.28 2.19 -2.58
C TYR A 119 -3.90 2.73 -2.92
N LEU A 120 -3.78 4.02 -3.15
CA LEU A 120 -2.52 4.65 -3.57
C LEU A 120 -2.23 5.84 -2.67
N THR A 121 -1.03 5.90 -2.11
CA THR A 121 -0.55 7.02 -1.29
C THR A 121 0.87 7.41 -1.68
N GLY A 122 1.30 8.62 -1.31
CA GLY A 122 2.71 8.98 -1.33
C GLY A 122 3.50 8.40 -0.13
N GLN A 123 4.81 8.68 -0.12
CA GLN A 123 5.62 8.62 1.11
C GLN A 123 5.02 9.56 2.17
N PRO A 124 5.23 9.28 3.47
CA PRO A 124 4.71 10.14 4.52
C PRO A 124 5.22 11.57 4.36
N GLN A 125 4.34 12.55 4.56
CA GLN A 125 4.74 13.93 4.76
C GLN A 125 5.20 14.15 6.19
N TYR A 126 5.97 15.22 6.38
CA TYR A 126 6.58 15.59 7.66
C TYR A 126 6.08 16.96 8.08
N ASP A 127 6.29 17.29 9.35
CA ASP A 127 6.04 18.64 9.85
C ASP A 127 6.89 19.69 9.10
N ALA A 128 6.41 20.94 9.11
CA ALA A 128 7.06 22.04 8.41
C ALA A 128 8.55 22.18 8.78
N GLY A 129 9.41 22.29 7.76
CA GLY A 129 10.85 22.39 7.92
C GLY A 129 11.59 21.04 7.97
N GLN A 130 10.86 19.93 7.94
CA GLN A 130 11.43 18.58 7.88
C GLN A 130 11.10 17.89 6.56
N TYR A 131 12.01 17.07 6.06
CA TYR A 131 11.81 16.21 4.90
C TYR A 131 12.69 14.96 5.01
N CYS A 132 12.31 13.90 4.30
CA CYS A 132 13.16 12.73 4.18
C CYS A 132 14.32 12.99 3.23
N PHE A 133 15.56 12.97 3.74
CA PHE A 133 16.76 13.20 2.95
C PHE A 133 16.93 12.20 1.80
N LEU A 134 16.42 10.97 1.92
CA LEU A 134 16.47 9.96 0.86
C LEU A 134 15.62 10.36 -0.36
N ALA A 135 14.42 10.91 -0.12
CA ALA A 135 13.51 11.38 -1.16
C ALA A 135 13.85 12.78 -1.67
N GLY A 136 14.70 13.51 -0.95
CA GLY A 136 15.02 14.90 -1.23
C GLY A 136 13.91 15.86 -0.83
N GLN A 137 14.23 17.16 -0.84
CA GLN A 137 13.26 18.20 -0.56
C GLN A 137 12.15 18.19 -1.62
N GLY A 138 10.88 18.17 -1.18
CA GLY A 138 9.73 18.09 -2.09
C GLY A 138 9.38 16.68 -2.56
N GLY A 139 10.15 15.66 -2.17
CA GLY A 139 9.96 14.28 -2.62
C GLY A 139 8.66 13.65 -2.10
N ALA A 140 8.34 13.83 -0.81
CA ALA A 140 7.09 13.33 -0.25
C ALA A 140 5.87 13.99 -0.92
N GLU A 141 5.92 15.29 -1.13
CA GLU A 141 4.89 16.08 -1.80
C GLU A 141 4.73 15.68 -3.27
N LEU A 142 5.82 15.35 -3.96
CA LEU A 142 5.77 14.80 -5.32
C LEU A 142 5.00 13.48 -5.33
N THR A 143 5.35 12.53 -4.47
CA THR A 143 4.70 11.21 -4.44
C THR A 143 3.22 11.31 -4.05
N ASP A 144 2.86 12.22 -3.14
CA ASP A 144 1.48 12.46 -2.75
C ASP A 144 0.67 13.10 -3.91
N ARG A 145 1.23 14.10 -4.61
CA ARG A 145 0.61 14.66 -5.82
C ARG A 145 0.40 13.60 -6.90
N LEU A 146 1.35 12.69 -7.10
CA LEU A 146 1.21 11.60 -8.07
C LEU A 146 0.10 10.62 -7.68
N ALA A 147 -0.05 10.33 -6.37
CA ALA A 147 -1.14 9.49 -5.88
C ALA A 147 -2.51 10.14 -6.11
N GLN A 148 -2.63 11.44 -5.80
CA GLN A 148 -3.85 12.22 -6.08
C GLN A 148 -4.14 12.30 -7.58
N GLN A 149 -3.11 12.51 -8.42
CA GLN A 149 -3.25 12.54 -9.86
C GLN A 149 -3.81 11.22 -10.40
N ALA A 150 -3.29 10.09 -9.93
CA ALA A 150 -3.80 8.77 -10.31
C ALA A 150 -5.24 8.53 -9.84
N ALA A 151 -5.62 8.97 -8.63
CA ALA A 151 -7.00 8.83 -8.17
C ALA A 151 -7.99 9.72 -8.95
N ASN A 152 -7.55 10.89 -9.43
CA ASN A 152 -8.35 11.77 -10.27
C ASN A 152 -8.43 11.30 -11.74
N ASP A 153 -7.51 10.45 -12.18
CA ASP A 153 -7.56 9.80 -13.48
C ASP A 153 -8.47 8.58 -13.42
N THR A 154 -9.70 8.75 -13.90
CA THR A 154 -10.73 7.68 -13.87
C THR A 154 -10.32 6.43 -14.64
N THR A 155 -9.36 6.51 -15.56
CA THR A 155 -8.81 5.33 -16.26
C THR A 155 -7.95 4.46 -15.34
N GLN A 156 -7.39 5.05 -14.28
CA GLN A 156 -6.58 4.31 -13.33
C GLN A 156 -7.44 3.60 -12.30
N ASN A 157 -8.67 4.02 -11.99
CA ASN A 157 -9.59 3.36 -11.04
C ASN A 157 -8.89 2.90 -9.74
N VAL A 158 -8.25 3.86 -9.06
CA VAL A 158 -7.60 3.68 -7.75
C VAL A 158 -8.21 4.64 -6.73
N LEU A 159 -8.02 4.33 -5.46
CA LEU A 159 -8.49 5.15 -4.34
C LEU A 159 -7.31 5.87 -3.69
N TYR A 160 -7.44 7.19 -3.49
CA TYR A 160 -6.55 7.95 -2.64
C TYR A 160 -7.21 8.15 -1.27
N PRO A 161 -6.79 7.41 -0.22
CA PRO A 161 -7.46 7.48 1.07
C PRO A 161 -7.05 8.72 1.89
N GLY A 162 -5.92 9.35 1.55
CA GLY A 162 -5.35 10.48 2.26
C GLY A 162 -3.82 10.44 2.30
N THR A 163 -3.25 11.40 3.04
CA THR A 163 -1.81 11.54 3.23
C THR A 163 -1.40 10.92 4.56
N PHE A 164 -0.35 10.09 4.56
CA PHE A 164 0.32 9.72 5.80
C PHE A 164 1.14 10.88 6.33
N ILE A 165 1.02 11.18 7.62
CA ILE A 165 1.81 12.21 8.31
C ILE A 165 2.71 11.52 9.34
N LEU A 166 3.98 11.91 9.37
CA LEU A 166 4.95 11.50 10.37
C LEU A 166 5.52 12.73 11.07
N HIS A 167 5.14 12.93 12.32
CA HIS A 167 5.50 14.14 13.08
C HIS A 167 6.97 14.13 13.51
N THR A 168 7.55 15.29 13.81
CA THR A 168 8.99 15.40 14.14
C THR A 168 9.41 14.48 15.29
N ALA A 169 8.59 14.35 16.34
CA ALA A 169 8.87 13.47 17.48
C ALA A 169 8.73 11.97 17.16
N GLU A 170 8.14 11.63 16.02
CA GLU A 170 7.88 10.27 15.54
C GLU A 170 8.96 9.77 14.57
N VAL A 171 9.94 10.62 14.24
CA VAL A 171 11.00 10.32 13.27
C VAL A 171 12.26 9.87 14.00
N GLN A 172 12.90 8.81 13.48
CA GLN A 172 14.11 8.22 14.04
C GLN A 172 15.40 8.80 13.47
N ASP A 173 15.48 8.92 12.14
CA ASP A 173 16.74 9.17 11.42
C ASP A 173 16.62 10.23 10.32
N GLY A 174 15.55 11.01 10.34
CA GLY A 174 15.21 11.99 9.32
C GLY A 174 14.29 11.47 8.21
N CYS A 175 14.05 10.15 8.12
CA CYS A 175 13.12 9.55 7.17
C CYS A 175 12.18 8.52 7.81
N HIS A 176 12.72 7.62 8.63
CA HIS A 176 11.98 6.47 9.13
C HIS A 176 11.29 6.78 10.44
N ALA A 177 10.16 6.11 10.66
CA ALA A 177 9.43 6.22 11.90
C ALA A 177 10.15 5.47 13.03
N ASN A 178 10.24 6.10 14.20
CA ASN A 178 10.54 5.40 15.45
C ASN A 178 9.31 4.58 15.92
N ALA A 179 9.39 3.93 17.08
CA ALA A 179 8.29 3.11 17.59
C ALA A 179 6.96 3.87 17.76
N ALA A 180 7.00 5.14 18.21
CA ALA A 180 5.80 5.97 18.32
C ALA A 180 5.24 6.33 16.94
N GLY A 181 6.12 6.65 15.99
CA GLY A 181 5.73 6.91 14.61
C GLY A 181 5.13 5.71 13.89
N GLN A 182 5.67 4.51 14.10
CA GLN A 182 5.08 3.28 13.58
C GLN A 182 3.65 3.12 14.12
N GLN A 183 3.44 3.31 15.43
CA GLN A 183 2.10 3.25 16.01
C GLN A 183 1.15 4.31 15.42
N SER A 184 1.62 5.54 15.20
CA SER A 184 0.87 6.63 14.60
C SER A 184 0.45 6.31 13.16
N LEU A 185 1.41 5.89 12.33
CA LEU A 185 1.19 5.46 10.95
C LEU A 185 0.25 4.25 10.87
N GLY A 186 0.37 3.29 11.78
CA GLY A 186 -0.55 2.15 11.87
C GLY A 186 -2.00 2.57 12.12
N LYS A 187 -2.23 3.54 13.01
CA LYS A 187 -3.58 4.09 13.27
C LYS A 187 -4.13 4.82 12.04
N GLN A 188 -3.30 5.58 11.33
CA GLN A 188 -3.69 6.24 10.08
C GLN A 188 -4.09 5.21 9.01
N ALA A 189 -3.34 4.11 8.88
CA ALA A 189 -3.66 3.02 7.97
C ALA A 189 -5.01 2.36 8.33
N VAL A 190 -5.33 2.16 9.61
CA VAL A 190 -6.66 1.71 10.04
C VAL A 190 -7.74 2.72 9.68
N ALA A 191 -7.50 4.03 9.80
CA ALA A 191 -8.48 5.02 9.37
C ALA A 191 -8.73 5.01 7.85
N PHE A 192 -7.72 4.66 7.06
CA PHE A 192 -7.81 4.63 5.59
C PHE A 192 -8.48 3.38 5.03
N TRP A 193 -8.23 2.21 5.63
CA TRP A 193 -8.69 0.92 5.09
C TRP A 193 -8.93 -0.15 6.16
N GLY A 194 -8.96 0.20 7.43
CA GLY A 194 -9.30 -0.73 8.52
C GLY A 194 -10.74 -1.21 8.47
#